data_AF-A0A7V4AT35-F1
#
_entry.id   AF-A0A7V4AT35-F1
#
_cell.length_a   1.000
_cell.length_b   1.000
_cell.length_c   1.000
_cell.angle_alpha   90.00
_cell.angle_beta   90.00
_cell.angle_gamma   90.00
#
_symmetry.space_group_name_H-M   'P 1'
#
loop_
_entity.id
_entity.type
_entity.pdbx_description
1 polymer ?
#
loop_
_entity_poly.entity_id
_entity_poly.type
_entity_poly.pdbx_seq_one_letter_code
_entity_poly.pdbx_strand_id
1 'polypeptide(L)'
;MITLPALVITLLACAGAAVPGLLLAPREGGGLRRFCYACACGLGLVSLLLFALGALQLWSEGALRLIVFALAACGVVYPWLAGLQPPRLPRWSFSGWLAAVLLVALFALTLLPAAAPVTDWDGLSYHLAVPSLYLQHGGFYWIPFIHHSNFPFAAEMLFAPAVAAGVPPAAKVVHWFHYLLASAGAGLLAGRLFGKQ
;
A
#
# COMPACT_ATOMS: atom_id res chain seq x y z
N MET A 1 -0.26 -11.30 15.71
CA MET A 1 -1.28 -10.36 15.20
C MET A 1 -0.63 -9.00 15.06
N ILE A 2 -1.03 -8.18 14.07
CA ILE A 2 -0.58 -6.78 14.01
C ILE A 2 -1.14 -6.00 15.20
N THR A 3 -0.35 -5.10 15.77
CA THR A 3 -0.83 -4.17 16.80
C THR A 3 -1.59 -3.02 16.14
N LEU A 4 -2.53 -2.40 16.87
CA LEU A 4 -3.28 -1.26 16.35
C LEU A 4 -2.37 -0.10 15.89
N PRO A 5 -1.30 0.30 16.63
CA PRO A 5 -0.38 1.33 16.16
C PRO A 5 0.31 0.95 14.84
N ALA A 6 0.79 -0.29 14.71
CA ALA A 6 1.45 -0.73 13.49
C ALA A 6 0.49 -0.79 12.29
N LEU A 7 -0.76 -1.20 12.50
CA LEU A 7 -1.80 -1.15 11.49
C LEU A 7 -2.05 0.30 11.00
N VAL A 8 -2.23 1.23 11.94
CA VAL A 8 -2.47 2.64 11.62
C VAL A 8 -1.28 3.25 10.87
N ILE A 9 -0.04 3.03 11.34
CA ILE A 9 1.18 3.50 10.68
C ILE A 9 1.27 2.94 9.25
N THR A 10 0.98 1.65 9.07
CA THR A 10 1.04 1.01 7.74
C THR A 10 0.02 1.64 6.78
N LEU A 11 -1.22 1.84 7.23
CA LEU A 11 -2.27 2.47 6.42
C LEU A 11 -1.95 3.93 6.09
N LEU A 12 -1.44 4.68 7.07
CA LEU A 12 -1.00 6.07 6.86
C LEU A 12 0.18 6.16 5.89
N ALA A 13 1.15 5.25 5.97
CA ALA A 13 2.27 5.20 5.04
C ALA A 13 1.80 4.89 3.60
N CYS A 14 0.86 3.95 3.44
CA CYS A 14 0.27 3.66 2.14
C CYS A 14 -0.50 4.86 1.56
N ALA A 15 -1.30 5.55 2.38
CA ALA A 15 -2.00 6.76 1.96
C ALA A 15 -1.04 7.92 1.68
N GLY A 16 0.03 8.05 2.47
CA GLY A 16 1.04 9.09 2.33
C GLY A 16 1.93 8.95 1.11
N ALA A 17 2.02 7.74 0.54
CA ALA A 17 2.60 7.55 -0.78
C ALA A 17 1.89 8.39 -1.86
N ALA A 18 0.65 8.84 -1.63
CA ALA A 18 0.00 9.81 -2.52
C ALA A 18 0.85 11.05 -2.77
N VAL A 19 1.58 11.57 -1.77
CA VAL A 19 2.36 12.81 -1.89
C VAL A 19 3.37 12.77 -3.03
N PRO A 20 4.35 11.83 -3.07
CA PRO A 20 5.23 11.71 -4.22
C PRO A 20 4.47 11.34 -5.52
N GLY A 21 3.38 10.58 -5.42
CA GLY A 21 2.56 10.22 -6.57
C GLY A 21 1.77 11.38 -7.20
N LEU A 22 1.58 12.51 -6.48
CA LEU A 22 0.95 13.72 -7.03
C LEU A 22 1.72 14.30 -8.22
N LEU A 23 3.02 14.00 -8.33
CA LEU A 23 3.86 14.40 -9.48
C LEU A 23 3.35 13.78 -10.79
N LEU A 24 2.74 12.60 -10.70
CA LEU A 24 2.22 11.84 -11.85
C LEU A 24 0.68 11.91 -11.93
N ALA A 25 0.01 12.32 -10.86
CA ALA A 25 -1.44 12.33 -10.80
C ALA A 25 -2.06 13.41 -11.71
N PRO A 26 -3.09 13.06 -12.51
CA PRO A 26 -3.84 14.03 -13.29
C PRO A 26 -4.35 15.17 -12.39
N ARG A 27 -4.13 16.41 -12.84
CA ARG A 27 -4.64 17.61 -12.13
C ARG A 27 -6.15 17.76 -12.25
N GLU A 28 -6.73 17.20 -13.31
CA GLU A 28 -8.16 17.26 -13.60
C GLU A 28 -8.90 16.00 -13.12
N GLY A 29 -10.08 16.21 -12.52
CA GLY A 29 -10.99 15.16 -12.08
C GLY A 29 -11.36 15.26 -10.60
N GLY A 30 -12.25 14.37 -10.16
CA GLY A 30 -12.69 14.30 -8.76
C GLY A 30 -11.54 13.96 -7.79
N GLY A 31 -11.61 14.51 -6.57
CA GLY A 31 -10.57 14.35 -5.55
C GLY A 31 -10.25 12.88 -5.21
N LEU A 32 -11.27 12.01 -5.15
CA LEU A 32 -11.08 10.57 -4.93
C LEU A 32 -10.27 9.92 -6.08
N ARG A 33 -10.59 10.25 -7.34
CA ARG A 33 -9.85 9.73 -8.51
C ARG A 33 -8.38 10.17 -8.45
N ARG A 34 -8.14 11.45 -8.17
CA ARG A 34 -6.79 11.99 -8.06
C ARG A 34 -6.02 11.32 -6.91
N PHE A 35 -6.66 11.12 -5.76
CA PHE A 35 -6.06 10.45 -4.63
C PHE A 35 -5.70 8.99 -4.92
N CYS A 36 -6.64 8.18 -5.45
CA CYS A 36 -6.37 6.78 -5.79
C CYS A 36 -5.22 6.65 -6.79
N TYR A 37 -5.19 7.52 -7.82
CA TYR A 37 -4.11 7.54 -8.80
C TYR A 37 -2.78 7.93 -8.16
N ALA A 38 -2.77 8.98 -7.33
CA ALA A 38 -1.59 9.42 -6.61
C ALA A 38 -1.06 8.32 -5.68
N CYS A 39 -1.92 7.63 -4.93
CA CYS A 39 -1.50 6.48 -4.11
C CYS A 39 -0.86 5.38 -4.94
N ALA A 40 -1.49 4.98 -6.06
CA ALA A 40 -0.97 3.91 -6.91
C ALA A 40 0.40 4.26 -7.52
N CYS A 41 0.53 5.44 -8.12
CA CYS A 41 1.81 5.94 -8.64
C CYS A 41 2.85 6.12 -7.54
N GLY A 42 2.42 6.62 -6.39
CA GLY A 42 3.25 6.82 -5.21
C GLY A 42 3.86 5.55 -4.67
N LEU A 43 3.06 4.50 -4.50
CA LEU A 43 3.54 3.18 -4.10
C LEU A 43 4.53 2.62 -5.14
N GLY A 44 4.28 2.86 -6.44
CA GLY A 44 5.25 2.56 -7.50
C GLY A 44 6.59 3.31 -7.33
N LEU A 45 6.55 4.61 -7.05
CA LEU A 45 7.75 5.42 -6.79
C LEU A 45 8.49 4.97 -5.52
N VAL A 46 7.76 4.62 -4.46
CA VAL A 46 8.34 4.07 -3.22
C VAL A 46 9.00 2.72 -3.50
N SER A 47 8.35 1.85 -4.26
CA SER A 47 8.93 0.57 -4.70
C SER A 47 10.26 0.79 -5.46
N LEU A 48 10.30 1.73 -6.39
CA LEU A 48 11.51 2.08 -7.15
C LEU A 48 12.61 2.69 -6.27
N LEU A 49 12.24 3.51 -5.29
CA LEU A 49 13.19 4.05 -4.30
C LEU A 49 13.82 2.91 -3.48
N LEU A 50 12.99 2.00 -2.95
CA LEU A 50 13.46 0.85 -2.19
C LEU A 50 14.33 -0.06 -3.05
N PHE A 51 13.97 -0.25 -4.32
CA PHE A 51 14.80 -0.96 -5.28
C PHE A 51 16.17 -0.28 -5.46
N ALA A 52 16.20 1.03 -5.69
CA ALA A 52 17.43 1.78 -5.88
C ALA A 52 18.34 1.72 -4.64
N LEU A 53 17.76 1.86 -3.44
CA LEU A 53 18.49 1.70 -2.18
C LEU A 53 19.05 0.28 -2.03
N GLY A 54 18.28 -0.74 -2.44
CA GLY A 54 18.70 -2.14 -2.36
C GLY A 54 19.83 -2.47 -3.34
N ALA A 55 19.76 -1.93 -4.55
CA ALA A 55 20.82 -2.04 -5.54
C ALA A 55 22.12 -1.35 -5.10
N LEU A 56 22.01 -0.26 -4.32
CA LEU A 56 23.14 0.47 -3.76
C LEU A 56 23.65 -0.09 -2.42
N GLN A 57 23.09 -1.20 -1.93
CA GLN A 57 23.43 -1.78 -0.63
C GLN A 57 23.20 -0.82 0.56
N LEU A 58 22.13 -0.01 0.49
CA LEU A 58 21.77 1.00 1.50
C LEU A 58 20.55 0.59 2.35
N TRP A 59 20.10 -0.66 2.29
CA TRP A 59 19.07 -1.14 3.20
C TRP A 59 19.62 -1.26 4.61
N SER A 60 18.89 -0.68 5.55
CA SER A 60 19.09 -0.88 6.98
C SER A 60 17.73 -0.77 7.66
N GLU A 61 17.60 -1.34 8.85
CA GLU A 61 16.37 -1.20 9.63
C GLU A 61 16.01 0.27 9.85
N GLY A 62 17.00 1.10 10.16
CA GLY A 62 16.82 2.54 10.36
C GLY A 62 16.31 3.26 9.11
N ALA A 63 16.94 3.02 7.95
CA ALA A 63 16.54 3.65 6.70
C ALA A 63 15.10 3.26 6.29
N LEU A 64 14.75 1.98 6.37
CA LEU A 64 13.43 1.49 5.99
C LEU A 64 12.33 1.96 6.95
N ARG A 65 12.60 1.97 8.26
CA ARG A 65 11.67 2.53 9.26
C ARG A 65 11.48 4.04 9.05
N LEU A 66 12.56 4.78 8.76
CA LEU A 66 12.48 6.21 8.46
C LEU A 66 11.58 6.50 7.26
N ILE A 67 11.70 5.73 6.18
CA ILE A 67 10.83 5.85 5.01
C ILE A 67 9.36 5.64 5.40
N VAL A 68 9.05 4.62 6.20
CA VAL A 68 7.68 4.36 6.66
C VAL A 68 7.14 5.52 7.50
N PHE A 69 7.93 6.04 8.45
CA PHE A 69 7.48 7.17 9.27
C PHE A 69 7.33 8.46 8.47
N ALA A 70 8.23 8.73 7.52
CA ALA A 70 8.12 9.87 6.62
C ALA A 70 6.84 9.78 5.77
N LEU A 71 6.56 8.60 5.19
CA LEU A 71 5.33 8.37 4.45
C LEU A 71 4.10 8.47 5.35
N ALA A 72 4.12 7.92 6.57
CA ALA A 72 3.01 8.03 7.50
C ALA A 72 2.73 9.50 7.88
N ALA A 73 3.77 10.31 8.11
CA ALA A 73 3.64 11.75 8.32
C ALA A 73 3.04 12.43 7.09
N CYS A 74 3.49 12.08 5.87
CA CYS A 74 2.85 12.53 4.63
C CYS A 74 1.37 12.14 4.57
N GLY A 75 0.98 10.95 5.03
CA GLY A 75 -0.42 10.50 5.07
C GLY A 75 -1.30 11.32 6.01
N VAL A 76 -0.74 11.81 7.12
CA VAL A 76 -1.43 12.71 8.05
C VAL A 76 -1.53 14.12 7.48
N VAL A 77 -0.46 14.63 6.87
CA VAL A 77 -0.34 16.02 6.42
C VAL A 77 -1.02 16.25 5.05
N TYR A 78 -1.02 15.24 4.18
CA TYR A 78 -1.55 15.34 2.81
C TYR A 78 -3.01 15.81 2.74
N PRO A 79 -3.97 15.27 3.53
CA PRO A 79 -5.35 15.75 3.49
C PRO A 79 -5.48 17.26 3.76
N TRP A 80 -4.63 17.79 4.64
CA TRP A 80 -4.58 19.22 4.96
C TRP A 80 -3.97 20.03 3.81
N LEU A 81 -2.82 19.60 3.28
CA LEU A 81 -2.15 20.30 2.17
C LEU A 81 -2.98 20.28 0.88
N ALA A 82 -3.67 19.17 0.61
CA ALA A 82 -4.49 18.99 -0.57
C ALA A 82 -5.89 19.64 -0.43
N GLY A 83 -6.20 20.23 0.73
CA GLY A 83 -7.51 20.82 1.02
C GLY A 83 -8.64 19.81 0.84
N LEU A 84 -8.40 18.54 1.18
CA LEU A 84 -9.41 17.49 1.02
C LEU A 84 -10.56 17.78 1.96
N GLN A 85 -11.68 18.18 1.38
CA GLN A 85 -12.91 18.26 2.14
C GLN A 85 -13.47 16.85 2.34
N PRO A 86 -14.06 16.56 3.51
CA PRO A 86 -14.78 15.31 3.69
C PRO A 86 -15.80 15.16 2.56
N PRO A 87 -15.88 14.00 1.91
CA PRO A 87 -16.81 13.81 0.81
C PRO A 87 -18.22 14.08 1.32
N ARG A 88 -18.94 14.96 0.63
CA ARG A 88 -20.37 15.15 0.91
C ARG A 88 -21.06 13.83 0.62
N LEU A 89 -21.70 13.24 1.63
CA LEU A 89 -22.44 12.00 1.46
C LEU A 89 -23.55 12.25 0.43
N PRO A 90 -23.53 11.55 -0.72
CA PRO A 90 -24.60 11.69 -1.69
C PRO A 90 -25.92 11.17 -1.10
N ARG A 91 -27.05 11.65 -1.61
CA ARG A 91 -28.34 11.02 -1.32
C ARG A 91 -28.38 9.67 -2.03
N TRP A 92 -28.07 8.61 -1.30
CA TRP A 92 -28.08 7.25 -1.84
C TRP A 92 -29.49 6.66 -1.85
N SER A 93 -29.82 5.95 -2.93
CA SER A 93 -30.94 5.01 -2.94
C SER A 93 -30.70 3.91 -1.90
N PHE A 94 -31.75 3.16 -1.55
CA PHE A 94 -31.60 1.97 -0.72
C PHE A 94 -30.55 0.99 -1.28
N SER A 95 -30.54 0.77 -2.60
CA SER A 95 -29.55 -0.06 -3.28
C SER A 95 -28.12 0.49 -3.16
N GLY A 96 -27.94 1.82 -3.20
CA GLY A 96 -26.65 2.47 -3.00
C GLY A 96 -26.14 2.29 -1.56
N TRP A 97 -27.02 2.45 -0.58
CA TRP A 97 -26.70 2.17 0.83
C TRP A 97 -26.33 0.70 1.06
N LEU A 98 -27.12 -0.23 0.53
CA LEU A 98 -26.85 -1.65 0.63
C LEU A 98 -25.49 -2.01 0.02
N ALA A 99 -25.19 -1.50 -1.17
CA ALA A 99 -23.90 -1.71 -1.83
C ALA A 99 -22.73 -1.16 -0.99
N ALA A 100 -22.87 0.04 -0.42
CA ALA A 100 -21.85 0.62 0.44
C ALA A 100 -21.61 -0.21 1.71
N VAL A 101 -22.68 -0.68 2.37
CA VAL A 101 -22.58 -1.55 3.55
C VAL A 101 -21.90 -2.87 3.21
N LEU A 102 -22.28 -3.51 2.10
CA LEU A 102 -21.67 -4.76 1.65
C LEU A 102 -20.19 -4.58 1.30
N LEU A 103 -19.81 -3.47 0.66
CA LEU A 103 -18.41 -3.15 0.38
C LEU A 103 -17.60 -2.93 1.66
N VAL A 104 -18.14 -2.17 2.62
CA VAL A 104 -17.48 -1.95 3.91
C VAL A 104 -17.33 -3.27 4.67
N ALA A 105 -18.37 -4.12 4.68
CA ALA A 105 -18.31 -5.44 5.28
C ALA A 105 -17.25 -6.32 4.61
N LEU A 106 -17.18 -6.32 3.27
CA LEU A 106 -16.18 -7.07 2.51
C LEU A 106 -14.75 -6.62 2.83
N PHE A 107 -14.51 -5.31 2.89
CA PHE A 107 -13.21 -4.75 3.26
C PHE A 107 -12.84 -5.09 4.71
N ALA A 108 -13.78 -4.99 5.64
CA ALA A 108 -13.55 -5.35 7.04
C ALA A 108 -13.24 -6.84 7.21
N LEU A 109 -14.02 -7.73 6.57
CA LEU A 109 -13.84 -9.17 6.63
C LEU A 109 -12.49 -9.62 6.04
N THR A 110 -12.03 -8.96 4.97
CA THR A 110 -10.73 -9.25 4.34
C THR A 110 -9.53 -8.62 5.07
N LEU A 111 -9.75 -7.55 5.84
CA LEU A 111 -8.70 -6.96 6.67
C LEU A 111 -8.31 -7.86 7.85
N LEU A 112 -9.27 -8.61 8.42
CA LEU A 112 -9.03 -9.54 9.52
C LEU A 112 -7.90 -10.56 9.22
N PRO A 113 -7.95 -11.35 8.12
CA PRO A 113 -6.85 -12.25 7.78
C PRO A 113 -5.57 -11.52 7.36
N ALA A 114 -5.65 -10.29 6.82
CA ALA A 114 -4.46 -9.48 6.54
C ALA A 114 -3.75 -9.01 7.82
N ALA A 115 -4.50 -8.74 8.89
CA ALA A 115 -3.99 -8.35 10.21
C ALA A 115 -3.52 -9.55 11.06
N ALA A 116 -3.96 -10.77 10.71
CA ALA A 116 -3.57 -12.01 11.38
C ALA A 116 -2.09 -12.39 11.09
N PRO A 117 -1.47 -13.28 11.88
CA PRO A 117 -0.16 -13.84 11.58
C PRO A 117 -0.05 -14.36 10.14
N VAL A 118 1.15 -14.27 9.55
CA VAL A 118 1.42 -14.80 8.20
C VAL A 118 1.58 -16.31 8.31
N THR A 119 0.74 -17.06 7.60
CA THR A 119 0.70 -18.52 7.62
C THR A 119 0.56 -19.11 6.22
N ASP A 120 0.32 -18.26 5.22
CA ASP A 120 0.27 -18.63 3.82
C ASP A 120 1.68 -18.93 3.29
N TRP A 121 1.72 -19.82 2.30
CA TRP A 121 2.98 -20.33 1.77
C TRP A 121 3.79 -19.22 1.09
N ASP A 122 3.16 -18.39 0.26
CA ASP A 122 3.82 -17.29 -0.46
C ASP A 122 4.43 -16.27 0.53
N GLY A 123 3.65 -15.90 1.55
CA GLY A 123 4.02 -15.05 2.67
C GLY A 123 5.34 -15.47 3.31
N LEU A 124 5.41 -16.74 3.71
CA LEU A 124 6.56 -17.31 4.39
C LEU A 124 7.73 -17.62 3.44
N SER A 125 7.44 -18.01 2.20
CA SER A 125 8.45 -18.53 1.27
C SER A 125 9.23 -17.45 0.56
N TYR A 126 8.61 -16.31 0.23
CA TYR A 126 9.33 -15.24 -0.47
C TYR A 126 8.92 -13.81 -0.08
N HIS A 127 7.64 -13.53 0.23
CA HIS A 127 7.21 -12.16 0.58
C HIS A 127 7.93 -11.60 1.81
N LEU A 128 8.26 -12.47 2.78
CA LEU A 128 9.01 -12.11 3.98
C LEU A 128 10.45 -12.60 3.94
N ALA A 129 10.67 -13.81 3.42
CA ALA A 129 11.99 -14.44 3.43
C ALA A 129 13.01 -13.67 2.58
N VAL A 130 12.66 -13.32 1.34
CA VAL A 130 13.62 -12.63 0.44
C VAL A 130 13.95 -11.23 0.96
N PRO A 131 12.99 -10.37 1.36
CA PRO A 131 13.34 -9.08 1.95
C PRO A 131 14.12 -9.20 3.26
N SER A 132 13.89 -10.24 4.06
CA SER A 132 14.67 -10.48 5.28
C SER A 132 16.14 -10.78 4.97
N LEU A 133 16.38 -11.66 4.00
CA LEU A 133 17.72 -11.98 3.52
C LEU A 133 18.42 -10.76 2.92
N TYR A 134 17.73 -9.99 2.08
CA TYR A 134 18.27 -8.75 1.52
C TYR A 134 18.60 -7.72 2.61
N LEU A 135 17.73 -7.55 3.61
CA LEU A 135 17.98 -6.64 4.71
C LEU A 135 19.24 -7.02 5.52
N GLN A 136 19.49 -8.32 5.73
CA GLN A 136 20.70 -8.81 6.40
C GLN A 136 21.98 -8.51 5.61
N HIS A 137 21.88 -8.46 4.28
CA HIS A 137 23.01 -8.16 3.38
C HIS A 137 23.15 -6.67 3.04
N GLY A 138 22.24 -5.82 3.51
CA GLY A 138 22.20 -4.40 3.16
C GLY A 138 21.55 -4.10 1.81
N GLY A 139 21.01 -5.10 1.12
CA GLY A 139 20.44 -4.94 -0.21
C GLY A 139 20.40 -6.25 -1.01
N PHE A 140 20.40 -6.14 -2.33
CA PHE A 140 20.25 -7.30 -3.20
C PHE A 140 21.51 -8.17 -3.23
N TYR A 141 21.32 -9.48 -3.15
CA TYR A 141 22.36 -10.47 -3.39
C TYR A 141 21.75 -11.72 -4.00
N TRP A 142 22.58 -12.59 -4.58
CA TRP A 142 22.10 -13.81 -5.20
C TRP A 142 21.64 -14.85 -4.15
N ILE A 143 20.38 -15.30 -4.25
CA ILE A 143 19.80 -16.32 -3.36
C ILE A 143 19.58 -17.61 -4.16
N PRO A 144 20.50 -18.60 -4.12
CA PRO A 144 20.45 -19.77 -4.98
C PRO A 144 19.30 -20.74 -4.67
N PHE A 145 18.72 -20.66 -3.47
CA PHE A 145 17.70 -21.60 -2.98
C PHE A 145 16.27 -21.01 -2.99
N ILE A 146 16.08 -19.73 -3.36
CA ILE A 146 14.75 -19.12 -3.50
C ILE A 146 14.63 -18.53 -4.90
N HIS A 147 14.12 -19.32 -5.85
CA HIS A 147 14.01 -18.88 -7.25
C HIS A 147 13.13 -17.64 -7.44
N HIS A 148 12.12 -17.42 -6.57
CA HIS A 148 11.28 -16.21 -6.57
C HIS A 148 12.08 -14.91 -6.46
N SER A 149 13.28 -14.94 -5.86
CA SER A 149 14.17 -13.76 -5.78
C SER A 149 14.60 -13.22 -7.16
N ASN A 150 14.40 -14.01 -8.22
CA ASN A 150 14.77 -13.67 -9.61
C ASN A 150 13.58 -13.22 -10.46
N PHE A 151 12.37 -13.17 -9.91
CA PHE A 151 11.20 -12.64 -10.60
C PHE A 151 11.14 -11.12 -10.52
N PRO A 152 10.34 -10.44 -11.35
CA PRO A 152 10.07 -9.01 -11.19
C PRO A 152 9.60 -8.70 -9.77
N PHE A 153 10.48 -8.06 -8.98
CA PHE A 153 10.35 -7.97 -7.51
C PHE A 153 9.81 -6.61 -7.04
N ALA A 154 9.15 -5.85 -7.93
CA ALA A 154 8.75 -4.47 -7.66
C ALA A 154 7.73 -4.37 -6.51
N ALA A 155 6.65 -5.16 -6.55
CA ALA A 155 5.65 -5.15 -5.46
C ALA A 155 6.27 -5.59 -4.12
N GLU A 156 7.16 -6.58 -4.17
CA GLU A 156 7.85 -7.14 -3.01
C GLU A 156 8.74 -6.12 -2.27
N MET A 157 9.24 -5.10 -2.98
CA MET A 157 9.96 -4.00 -2.33
C MET A 157 9.15 -3.34 -1.23
N LEU A 158 7.83 -3.23 -1.41
CA LEU A 158 6.93 -2.59 -0.45
C LEU A 158 6.73 -3.42 0.83
N PHE A 159 7.16 -4.68 0.85
CA PHE A 159 7.10 -5.54 2.04
C PHE A 159 8.37 -5.48 2.88
N ALA A 160 9.50 -5.04 2.31
CA ALA A 160 10.76 -4.90 3.03
C ALA A 160 10.65 -4.04 4.31
N PRO A 161 9.91 -2.91 4.32
CA PRO A 161 9.75 -2.13 5.54
C PRO A 161 8.97 -2.85 6.66
N ALA A 162 8.03 -3.75 6.31
CA ALA A 162 7.32 -4.56 7.30
C ALA A 162 8.27 -5.54 8.01
N VAL A 163 9.21 -6.13 7.25
CA VAL A 163 10.28 -6.98 7.79
C VAL A 163 11.23 -6.17 8.67
N ALA A 164 11.68 -5.00 8.19
CA ALA A 164 12.57 -4.11 8.94
C ALA A 164 11.98 -3.58 10.25
N ALA A 165 10.65 -3.45 10.31
CA ALA A 165 9.93 -3.05 11.52
C ALA A 165 9.66 -4.23 12.48
N GLY A 166 9.94 -5.47 12.08
CA GLY A 166 9.59 -6.66 12.86
C GLY A 166 8.08 -6.90 12.93
N VAL A 167 7.31 -6.45 11.91
CA VAL A 167 5.84 -6.58 11.86
C VAL A 167 5.40 -7.29 10.57
N PRO A 168 5.60 -8.62 10.45
CA PRO A 168 5.30 -9.35 9.21
C PRO A 168 3.87 -9.16 8.65
N PRO A 169 2.79 -9.13 9.47
CA PRO A 169 1.45 -8.89 8.95
C PRO A 169 1.27 -7.55 8.23
N ALA A 170 2.14 -6.56 8.47
CA ALA A 170 2.06 -5.28 7.78
C ALA A 170 2.27 -5.43 6.26
N ALA A 171 3.04 -6.43 5.80
CA ALA A 171 3.17 -6.75 4.37
C ALA A 171 1.81 -7.14 3.75
N LYS A 172 1.02 -7.95 4.46
CA LYS A 172 -0.34 -8.32 4.04
C LYS A 172 -1.29 -7.12 4.08
N VAL A 173 -1.13 -6.19 5.02
CA VAL A 173 -1.90 -4.94 5.06
C VAL A 173 -1.57 -4.06 3.85
N VAL A 174 -0.30 -3.97 3.45
CA VAL A 174 0.11 -3.29 2.20
C VAL A 174 -0.55 -3.95 0.99
N HIS A 175 -0.56 -5.29 0.91
CA HIS A 175 -1.28 -6.01 -0.14
C HIS A 175 -2.79 -5.71 -0.11
N TRP A 176 -3.42 -5.74 1.08
CA TRP A 176 -4.83 -5.38 1.25
C TRP A 176 -5.12 -3.92 0.81
N PHE A 177 -4.18 -3.00 0.98
CA PHE A 177 -4.32 -1.64 0.45
C PHE A 177 -4.33 -1.59 -1.08
N HIS A 178 -3.57 -2.45 -1.76
CA HIS A 178 -3.67 -2.60 -3.22
C HIS A 178 -5.07 -3.08 -3.63
N TYR A 179 -5.68 -3.98 -2.85
CA TYR A 179 -7.06 -4.41 -3.08
C TYR A 179 -8.06 -3.24 -2.99
N LEU A 180 -7.88 -2.33 -2.03
CA LEU A 180 -8.69 -1.09 -1.97
C LEU A 180 -8.51 -0.22 -3.23
N LEU A 181 -7.25 0.02 -3.64
CA LEU A 181 -6.96 0.84 -4.81
C LEU A 181 -7.50 0.22 -6.10
N ALA A 182 -7.36 -1.10 -6.26
CA ALA A 182 -7.88 -1.83 -7.40
C ALA A 182 -9.41 -1.76 -7.46
N SER A 183 -10.08 -1.96 -6.32
CA SER A 183 -11.54 -1.85 -6.22
C SER A 183 -12.03 -0.43 -6.54
N ALA A 184 -11.37 0.60 -6.01
CA ALA A 184 -11.68 1.99 -6.31
C ALA A 184 -11.43 2.32 -7.79
N GLY A 185 -10.32 1.85 -8.36
CA GLY A 185 -9.99 2.00 -9.78
C GLY A 185 -11.03 1.36 -10.70
N ALA A 186 -11.47 0.13 -10.38
CA ALA A 186 -12.52 -0.56 -11.10
C ALA A 186 -13.86 0.22 -11.02
N GLY A 187 -14.23 0.71 -9.84
CA GLY A 187 -15.44 1.52 -9.66
C GLY A 187 -15.40 2.84 -10.44
N LEU A 188 -14.26 3.54 -10.44
CA LEU A 188 -14.07 4.77 -11.21
C LEU A 188 -14.11 4.52 -12.72
N LEU A 189 -13.52 3.41 -13.18
CA LEU A 189 -13.57 3.00 -14.59
C LEU A 189 -15.00 2.65 -15.01
N ALA A 190 -15.71 1.86 -14.20
CA ALA A 190 -17.10 1.51 -14.45
C ALA A 190 -18.00 2.75 -14.50
N GLY A 191 -17.81 3.70 -13.58
CA GLY A 191 -18.53 4.98 -13.61
C GLY A 191 -18.25 5.80 -14.88
N ARG A 192 -17.03 5.76 -15.42
CA ARG A 192 -16.68 6.43 -16.67
C ARG A 192 -17.30 5.75 -17.90
N LEU A 193 -17.34 4.41 -17.93
CA LEU A 193 -17.82 3.64 -19.09
C LEU A 193 -19.34 3.48 -19.13
N PHE A 194 -19.98 3.38 -17.96
CA PHE A 194 -21.39 3.01 -17.83
C PHE A 194 -22.23 4.03 -17.05
N GLY A 195 -21.62 5.11 -16.54
CA GLY A 195 -22.35 6.19 -15.87
C GLY A 195 -23.29 6.90 -16.85
N LYS A 196 -24.53 7.14 -16.44
CA LYS A 196 -25.45 8.01 -17.19
C LYS A 196 -24.93 9.45 -17.11
N GLN A 197 -24.77 10.10 -18.26
CA GLN A 197 -24.43 11.53 -18.36
C GLN A 197 -25.56 12.38 -17.78
#